data_AF-A0A510TAD3-F1
#
_entry.id   AF-A0A510TAD3-F1
#
_cell.length_a   1.000
_cell.length_b   1.000
_cell.length_c   1.000
_cell.angle_alpha   90.00
_cell.angle_beta   90.00
_cell.angle_gamma   90.00
#
_symmetry.space_group_name_H-M   'P 1'
#
loop_
_entity.id
_entity.type
_entity.pdbx_description
1 polymer ?
#
loop_
_entity_poly.entity_id
_entity_poly.type
_entity_poly.pdbx_seq_one_letter_code
_entity_poly.pdbx_strand_id
1 'polypeptide(L)'
;MEQLQRLVVGYGECAQKPVRFRPGTWHPRLASHGAAHVLDIGVESLGKPAGDRLIERGDLARLRDLAGDDPDGLRDLFVAVMVWGSGTTNGRGPRYTEAALSDPRLPRVLRTTRHAVRSGDLSGAYRQFVLSGVGRSFFTKWFAAVDDREAACERALILDDRVFRSLNALGWSSWKAAGTRHWPTRYTTYVSAMHVWASELGVTPDWLEWLLFHLNGHVDET
;
A
#
# COMPACT_ATOMS: atom_id res chain seq x y z
N MET A 1 -19.59 14.73 -4.15
CA MET A 1 -19.03 15.21 -2.87
C MET A 1 -19.95 14.97 -1.69
N GLU A 2 -21.24 15.28 -1.75
CA GLU A 2 -22.18 15.04 -0.63
C GLU A 2 -22.21 13.60 -0.09
N GLN A 3 -22.21 12.59 -0.96
CA GLN A 3 -22.15 11.18 -0.53
C GLN A 3 -20.86 10.87 0.23
N LEU A 4 -19.71 11.35 -0.27
CA LEU A 4 -18.42 11.15 0.40
C LEU A 4 -18.40 11.85 1.76
N GLN A 5 -18.98 13.05 1.88
CA GLN A 5 -19.10 13.77 3.15
C GLN A 5 -19.93 12.98 4.17
N ARG A 6 -21.06 12.38 3.77
CA ARG A 6 -21.86 11.51 4.65
C ARG A 6 -21.06 10.30 5.16
N LEU A 7 -20.30 9.67 4.27
CA LEU A 7 -19.42 8.54 4.63
C LEU A 7 -18.32 8.97 5.61
N VAL A 8 -17.70 10.14 5.40
CA VAL A 8 -16.68 10.66 6.32
C VAL A 8 -17.26 10.85 7.73
N VAL A 9 -18.44 11.47 7.83
CA VAL A 9 -19.11 11.66 9.12
C VAL A 9 -19.46 10.33 9.79
N GLY A 10 -20.02 9.38 9.02
CA GLY A 10 -20.44 8.08 9.57
C GLY A 10 -19.29 7.20 10.08
N TYR A 11 -18.10 7.36 9.52
CA TYR A 11 -16.93 6.52 9.84
C TYR A 11 -15.83 7.26 10.63
N GLY A 12 -16.04 8.53 11.05
CA GLY A 12 -14.99 9.41 11.57
C GLY A 12 -14.13 8.84 12.73
N GLU A 13 -14.71 8.01 13.59
CA GLU A 13 -14.02 7.37 14.72
C GLU A 13 -13.34 6.03 14.36
N CYS A 14 -13.53 5.55 13.12
CA CYS A 14 -12.98 4.27 12.69
C CYS A 14 -11.53 4.42 12.20
N ALA A 15 -10.74 3.37 12.43
CA ALA A 15 -9.35 3.29 11.99
C ALA A 15 -8.99 1.91 11.45
N GLN A 16 -7.90 1.85 10.68
CA GLN A 16 -7.37 0.59 10.18
C GLN A 16 -6.88 -0.29 11.33
N LYS A 17 -7.51 -1.45 11.50
CA LYS A 17 -7.03 -2.48 12.44
C LYS A 17 -5.72 -3.10 11.93
N PRO A 18 -4.84 -3.58 12.84
CA PRO A 18 -3.66 -4.34 12.45
C PRO A 18 -4.01 -5.53 11.55
N VAL A 19 -3.17 -5.77 10.55
CA VAL A 19 -3.36 -6.86 9.60
C VAL A 19 -2.72 -8.12 10.15
N ARG A 20 -3.51 -9.19 10.21
CA ARG A 20 -3.01 -10.50 10.61
C ARG A 20 -2.29 -11.20 9.46
N PHE A 21 -1.17 -11.86 9.75
CA PHE A 21 -0.48 -12.77 8.85
C PHE A 21 0.01 -14.02 9.57
N ARG A 22 0.36 -15.07 8.81
CA ARG A 22 0.83 -16.36 9.34
C ARG A 22 2.29 -16.59 8.97
N PRO A 23 3.28 -16.35 9.85
CA PRO A 23 4.70 -16.53 9.55
C PRO A 23 5.03 -17.85 8.84
N GLY A 24 4.44 -18.97 9.28
CA GLY A 24 4.67 -20.29 8.68
C GLY A 24 4.32 -20.40 7.19
N THR A 25 3.39 -19.61 6.66
CA THR A 25 3.08 -19.61 5.21
C THR A 25 4.10 -18.85 4.38
N TRP A 26 4.87 -17.95 5.01
CA TRP A 26 5.85 -17.09 4.36
C TRP A 26 7.27 -17.66 4.49
N HIS A 27 7.61 -18.24 5.63
CA HIS A 27 8.97 -18.66 5.94
C HIS A 27 9.65 -19.50 4.84
N PRO A 28 9.02 -20.56 4.28
CA PRO A 28 9.65 -21.37 3.22
C PRO A 28 9.95 -20.60 1.94
N ARG A 29 9.27 -19.47 1.71
CA ARG A 29 9.39 -18.62 0.52
C ARG A 29 10.40 -17.49 0.69
N LEU A 30 10.77 -17.16 1.92
CA LEU A 30 11.64 -16.04 2.25
C LEU A 30 13.04 -16.48 2.71
N ALA A 31 13.16 -17.68 3.27
CA ALA A 31 14.41 -18.17 3.85
C ALA A 31 15.57 -18.22 2.83
N SER A 32 15.32 -18.72 1.62
CA SER A 32 16.32 -18.76 0.54
C SER A 32 16.76 -17.38 0.03
N HIS A 33 16.02 -16.32 0.38
CA HIS A 33 16.29 -14.94 -0.02
C HIS A 33 16.83 -14.08 1.14
N GLY A 34 17.11 -14.69 2.29
CA GLY A 34 17.62 -13.97 3.46
C GLY A 34 16.62 -12.96 4.05
N ALA A 35 15.32 -13.15 3.83
CA ALA A 35 14.27 -12.20 4.24
C ALA A 35 13.30 -12.78 5.28
N ALA A 36 13.61 -13.95 5.85
CA ALA A 36 12.71 -14.62 6.80
C ALA A 36 12.61 -13.91 8.16
N HIS A 37 13.63 -13.16 8.56
CA HIS A 37 13.62 -12.35 9.79
C HIS A 37 12.57 -11.24 9.76
N VAL A 38 12.11 -10.84 8.57
CA VAL A 38 10.99 -9.90 8.41
C VAL A 38 9.71 -10.46 9.03
N LEU A 39 9.60 -11.77 9.25
CA LEU A 39 8.44 -12.37 9.89
C LEU A 39 8.38 -12.12 11.40
N ASP A 40 9.46 -11.59 11.99
CA ASP A 40 9.52 -11.20 13.40
C ASP A 40 9.04 -9.77 13.66
N ILE A 41 8.55 -9.07 12.64
CA ILE A 41 7.98 -7.73 12.77
C ILE A 41 6.56 -7.78 13.34
N GLY A 42 6.14 -6.65 13.91
CA GLY A 42 4.84 -6.53 14.56
C GLY A 42 4.74 -7.34 15.85
N VAL A 43 3.52 -7.57 16.33
CA VAL A 43 3.25 -8.23 17.62
C VAL A 43 2.59 -9.60 17.44
N GLU A 44 2.83 -10.50 18.38
CA GLU A 44 2.12 -11.79 18.41
C GLU A 44 0.62 -11.59 18.63
N SER A 45 -0.20 -12.32 17.88
CA SER A 45 -1.66 -12.27 18.03
C SER A 45 -2.09 -13.11 19.23
N LEU A 46 -2.44 -12.45 20.33
CA LEU A 46 -3.03 -13.14 21.49
C LEU A 46 -4.39 -13.78 21.12
N GLY A 47 -4.58 -15.06 21.46
CA GLY A 47 -5.90 -15.73 21.43
C GLY A 47 -6.38 -16.33 20.10
N LYS A 48 -5.51 -16.56 19.11
CA LYS A 48 -5.81 -17.26 17.83
C LYS A 48 -4.70 -18.29 17.53
N PRO A 49 -4.72 -19.10 16.43
CA PRO A 49 -3.78 -20.22 16.31
C PRO A 49 -2.35 -19.79 16.63
N ALA A 50 -1.67 -20.55 17.49
CA ALA A 50 -0.36 -20.19 18.01
C ALA A 50 0.59 -19.82 16.86
N GLY A 51 1.19 -18.62 16.94
CA GLY A 51 2.17 -18.12 15.97
C GLY A 51 1.65 -17.13 14.91
N ASP A 52 0.35 -16.82 14.83
CA ASP A 52 -0.12 -15.70 13.99
C ASP A 52 0.40 -14.35 14.56
N ARG A 53 0.73 -13.40 13.67
CA ARG A 53 1.22 -12.07 14.05
C ARG A 53 0.38 -10.96 13.43
N LEU A 54 0.46 -9.77 14.02
CA LEU A 54 -0.22 -8.55 13.61
C LEU A 54 0.80 -7.51 13.17
N ILE A 55 0.57 -6.93 11.99
CA ILE A 55 1.39 -5.85 11.43
C ILE A 55 0.53 -4.63 11.10
N GLU A 56 1.02 -3.44 11.43
CA GLU A 56 0.36 -2.16 11.19
C GLU A 56 1.22 -1.20 10.35
N ARG A 57 0.64 -0.08 9.90
CA ARG A 57 1.38 0.94 9.15
C ARG A 57 2.55 1.53 9.94
N GLY A 58 2.43 1.59 11.27
CA GLY A 58 3.51 2.01 12.16
C GLY A 58 4.74 1.11 12.08
N ASP A 59 4.56 -0.21 11.93
CA ASP A 59 5.68 -1.14 11.69
C ASP A 59 6.40 -0.85 10.37
N LEU A 60 5.64 -0.57 9.31
CA LEU A 60 6.22 -0.23 8.00
C LEU A 60 7.01 1.07 8.05
N ALA A 61 6.51 2.08 8.77
CA ALA A 61 7.22 3.35 8.98
C ALA A 61 8.55 3.12 9.74
N ARG A 62 8.52 2.35 10.83
CA ARG A 62 9.75 1.99 11.57
C ARG A 62 10.77 1.26 10.69
N LEU A 63 10.31 0.29 9.88
CA LEU A 63 11.18 -0.44 8.96
C LEU A 63 11.75 0.46 7.86
N ARG A 64 10.96 1.40 7.34
CA ARG A 64 11.44 2.40 6.37
C ARG A 64 12.56 3.24 6.96
N ASP A 65 12.39 3.71 8.18
CA ASP A 65 13.37 4.55 8.86
C ASP A 65 14.68 3.78 9.14
N LEU A 66 14.57 2.50 9.50
CA LEU A 66 15.72 1.59 9.67
C LEU A 66 16.41 1.25 8.34
N ALA A 67 15.65 1.05 7.26
CA ALA A 67 16.17 0.66 5.97
C ALA A 67 17.04 1.75 5.32
N GLY A 68 16.65 3.03 5.47
CA GLY A 68 17.33 4.13 4.80
C GLY A 68 17.43 3.91 3.29
N ASP A 69 18.66 3.85 2.77
CA ASP A 69 18.99 3.53 1.37
C ASP A 69 19.71 2.17 1.22
N ASP A 70 19.75 1.36 2.29
CA ASP A 70 20.39 0.04 2.29
C ASP A 70 19.60 -0.96 1.42
N PRO A 71 20.24 -1.66 0.47
CA PRO A 71 19.55 -2.61 -0.41
C PRO A 71 18.82 -3.74 0.32
N ASP A 72 19.40 -4.28 1.39
CA ASP A 72 18.77 -5.35 2.18
C ASP A 72 17.62 -4.80 3.02
N GLY A 73 17.79 -3.62 3.62
CA GLY A 73 16.71 -2.90 4.30
C GLY A 73 15.52 -2.59 3.38
N LEU A 74 15.77 -2.17 2.13
CA LEU A 74 14.71 -1.93 1.14
C LEU A 74 13.99 -3.23 0.74
N ARG A 75 14.73 -4.34 0.59
CA ARG A 75 14.14 -5.67 0.38
C ARG A 75 13.24 -6.04 1.54
N ASP A 76 13.71 -5.85 2.77
CA ASP A 76 13.00 -6.23 3.98
C ASP A 76 11.72 -5.41 4.18
N LEU A 77 11.80 -4.09 3.95
CA LEU A 77 10.63 -3.22 3.89
C LEU A 77 9.65 -3.67 2.81
N PHE A 78 10.14 -3.99 1.61
CA PHE A 78 9.29 -4.48 0.52
C PHE A 78 8.55 -5.76 0.93
N VAL A 79 9.24 -6.72 1.55
CA VAL A 79 8.62 -7.95 2.07
C VAL A 79 7.57 -7.63 3.13
N ALA A 80 7.86 -6.73 4.07
CA ALA A 80 6.89 -6.30 5.08
C ALA A 80 5.62 -5.69 4.46
N VAL A 81 5.78 -4.88 3.41
CA VAL A 81 4.65 -4.32 2.64
C VAL A 81 3.84 -5.43 1.97
N MET A 82 4.49 -6.45 1.40
CA MET A 82 3.77 -7.59 0.79
C MET A 82 3.01 -8.41 1.83
N VAL A 83 3.60 -8.63 3.01
CA VAL A 83 2.98 -9.32 4.15
C VAL A 83 1.75 -8.55 4.62
N TRP A 84 1.91 -7.25 4.90
CA TRP A 84 0.82 -6.36 5.31
C TRP A 84 -0.28 -6.28 4.25
N GLY A 85 0.08 -6.17 2.96
CA GLY A 85 -0.89 -6.07 1.86
C GLY A 85 -1.66 -7.37 1.58
N SER A 86 -1.11 -8.52 1.96
CA SER A 86 -1.72 -9.84 1.69
C SER A 86 -2.60 -10.34 2.85
N GLY A 87 -2.20 -10.06 4.08
CA GLY A 87 -2.83 -10.59 5.29
C GLY A 87 -3.02 -12.12 5.26
N THR A 88 -4.08 -12.61 5.91
CA THR A 88 -4.42 -14.05 5.88
C THR A 88 -5.36 -14.47 4.75
N THR A 89 -5.94 -13.53 4.00
CA THR A 89 -6.96 -13.80 2.98
C THR A 89 -6.37 -14.01 1.58
N ASN A 90 -5.16 -13.50 1.33
CA ASN A 90 -4.46 -13.72 0.06
C ASN A 90 -3.38 -14.80 0.20
N GLY A 91 -3.78 -16.07 0.10
CA GLY A 91 -2.84 -17.21 0.15
C GLY A 91 -1.79 -17.24 -0.97
N ARG A 92 -1.93 -16.40 -2.00
CA ARG A 92 -0.95 -16.27 -3.10
C ARG A 92 0.15 -15.25 -2.82
N GLY A 93 -0.01 -14.39 -1.81
CA GLY A 93 0.96 -13.37 -1.42
C GLY A 93 2.40 -13.89 -1.28
N PRO A 94 2.64 -14.98 -0.53
CA PRO A 94 3.98 -15.55 -0.39
C PRO A 94 4.62 -15.96 -1.73
N ARG A 95 3.86 -16.61 -2.62
CA ARG A 95 4.33 -17.04 -3.94
C ARG A 95 4.70 -15.86 -4.84
N TYR A 96 3.88 -14.82 -4.85
CA TYR A 96 4.17 -13.63 -5.68
C TYR A 96 5.34 -12.82 -5.12
N THR A 97 5.52 -12.82 -3.80
CA THR A 97 6.67 -12.17 -3.16
C THR A 97 7.96 -12.91 -3.48
N GLU A 98 7.97 -14.24 -3.40
CA GLU A 98 9.10 -15.08 -3.85
C GLU A 98 9.47 -14.83 -5.32
N ALA A 99 8.47 -14.71 -6.20
CA ALA A 99 8.70 -14.38 -7.60
C ALA A 99 9.37 -13.00 -7.77
N ALA A 100 8.99 -12.01 -6.96
CA ALA A 100 9.62 -10.69 -6.96
C ALA A 100 11.05 -10.75 -6.41
N LEU A 101 11.28 -11.50 -5.32
CA LEU A 101 12.60 -11.69 -4.72
C LEU A 101 13.58 -12.45 -5.62
N SER A 102 13.05 -13.29 -6.51
CA SER A 102 13.83 -14.00 -7.54
C SER A 102 14.11 -13.14 -8.77
N ASP A 103 13.52 -11.95 -8.89
CA ASP A 103 13.72 -11.06 -10.03
C ASP A 103 15.04 -10.29 -9.86
N PRO A 104 16.03 -10.44 -10.77
CA PRO A 104 17.33 -9.78 -10.63
C PRO A 104 17.24 -8.25 -10.68
N ARG A 105 16.10 -7.70 -11.11
CA ARG A 105 15.86 -6.25 -11.15
C ARG A 105 15.44 -5.68 -9.80
N LEU A 106 15.07 -6.51 -8.81
CA LEU A 106 14.52 -6.09 -7.52
C LEU A 106 15.33 -4.95 -6.87
N PRO A 107 16.65 -5.07 -6.62
CA PRO A 107 17.38 -4.01 -5.91
C PRO A 107 17.33 -2.67 -6.64
N ARG A 108 17.46 -2.70 -7.98
CA ARG A 108 17.38 -1.51 -8.82
C ARG A 108 15.98 -0.89 -8.76
N VAL A 109 14.92 -1.68 -8.93
CA VAL A 109 13.54 -1.18 -8.96
C VAL A 109 13.16 -0.56 -7.62
N LEU A 110 13.47 -1.22 -6.50
CA LEU A 110 13.18 -0.67 -5.17
C LEU A 110 13.90 0.66 -4.96
N ARG A 111 15.20 0.73 -5.26
CA ARG A 111 15.98 1.97 -5.13
C ARG A 111 15.46 3.10 -6.01
N THR A 112 15.26 2.85 -7.31
CA THR A 112 14.87 3.93 -8.24
C THR A 112 13.43 4.41 -8.00
N THR A 113 12.53 3.51 -7.64
CA THR A 113 11.13 3.88 -7.34
C THR A 113 11.01 4.57 -5.98
N ARG A 114 11.78 4.18 -4.97
CA ARG A 114 11.91 4.96 -3.73
C ARG A 114 12.40 6.38 -4.03
N HIS A 115 13.48 6.51 -4.78
CA HIS A 115 14.01 7.84 -5.14
C HIS A 115 12.97 8.70 -5.88
N ALA A 116 12.29 8.12 -6.87
CA ALA A 116 11.24 8.82 -7.63
C ALA A 116 10.05 9.21 -6.74
N VAL A 117 9.62 8.36 -5.80
CA VAL A 117 8.57 8.72 -4.83
C VAL A 117 9.02 9.87 -3.94
N ARG A 118 10.24 9.80 -3.38
CA ARG A 118 10.79 10.84 -2.51
C ARG A 118 11.04 12.18 -3.20
N SER A 119 11.22 12.18 -4.52
CA SER A 119 11.30 13.41 -5.33
C SER A 119 9.93 13.91 -5.82
N GLY A 120 8.84 13.17 -5.54
CA GLY A 120 7.50 13.48 -6.01
C GLY A 120 7.19 13.09 -7.45
N ASP A 121 8.10 12.41 -8.15
CA ASP A 121 7.86 11.84 -9.48
C ASP A 121 7.10 10.51 -9.39
N LEU A 122 5.85 10.58 -8.94
CA LEU A 122 4.95 9.42 -8.83
C LEU A 122 4.66 8.78 -10.20
N SER A 123 4.63 9.58 -11.26
CA SER A 123 4.44 9.10 -12.64
C SER A 123 5.65 8.29 -13.11
N GLY A 124 6.87 8.75 -12.82
CA GLY A 124 8.10 8.03 -13.08
C GLY A 124 8.23 6.77 -12.23
N ALA A 125 7.92 6.84 -10.93
CA ALA A 125 7.87 5.66 -10.06
C ALA A 125 6.94 4.58 -10.64
N TYR A 126 5.73 4.97 -11.09
CA TYR A 126 4.77 4.07 -11.70
C TYR A 126 5.31 3.41 -12.99
N ARG A 127 5.98 4.17 -13.87
CA ARG A 127 6.59 3.62 -15.09
C ARG A 127 7.74 2.66 -14.80
N GLN A 128 8.51 2.94 -13.75
CA GLN A 128 9.72 2.18 -13.42
C GLN A 128 9.44 0.90 -12.64
N PHE A 129 8.31 0.81 -11.92
CA PHE A 129 8.02 -0.36 -11.09
C PHE A 129 7.56 -1.55 -11.94
N VAL A 130 8.50 -2.46 -12.22
CA VAL A 130 8.24 -3.70 -12.94
C VAL A 130 8.97 -4.85 -12.23
N LEU A 131 8.23 -5.67 -11.51
CA LEU A 131 8.73 -6.88 -10.86
C LEU A 131 7.77 -8.05 -11.08
N SER A 132 8.35 -9.24 -11.23
CA SER A 132 7.60 -10.48 -11.38
C SER A 132 6.66 -10.71 -10.17
N GLY A 133 5.39 -11.00 -10.43
CA GLY A 133 4.40 -11.25 -9.37
C GLY A 133 3.78 -10.01 -8.71
N VAL A 134 4.28 -8.80 -8.98
CA VAL A 134 3.79 -7.57 -8.32
C VAL A 134 2.92 -6.74 -9.26
N GLY A 135 1.62 -6.72 -9.01
CA GLY A 135 0.67 -5.86 -9.72
C GLY A 135 0.50 -4.48 -9.10
N ARG A 136 -0.26 -3.60 -9.77
CA ARG A 136 -0.59 -2.23 -9.33
C ARG A 136 -1.04 -2.12 -7.89
N SER A 137 -1.97 -2.98 -7.50
CA SER A 137 -2.54 -3.02 -6.15
C SER A 137 -1.49 -3.23 -5.06
N PHE A 138 -0.32 -3.81 -5.39
CA PHE A 138 0.77 -4.05 -4.45
C PHE A 138 1.91 -3.05 -4.58
N PHE A 139 2.33 -2.65 -5.80
CA PHE A 139 3.42 -1.68 -5.90
C PHE A 139 3.01 -0.28 -5.43
N THR A 140 1.73 0.08 -5.49
CA THR A 140 1.26 1.35 -4.89
C THR A 140 1.31 1.31 -3.36
N LYS A 141 1.25 0.12 -2.74
CA LYS A 141 1.54 -0.07 -1.31
C LYS A 141 3.01 0.19 -1.00
N TRP A 142 3.90 -0.26 -1.89
CA TRP A 142 5.33 0.07 -1.79
C TRP A 142 5.53 1.59 -1.89
N PHE A 143 4.88 2.27 -2.85
CA PHE A 143 4.98 3.72 -2.97
C PHE A 143 4.53 4.45 -1.69
N ALA A 144 3.37 4.08 -1.15
CA ALA A 144 2.87 4.67 0.10
C ALA A 144 3.80 4.38 1.29
N ALA A 145 4.42 3.19 1.36
CA ALA A 145 5.31 2.82 2.44
C ALA A 145 6.67 3.53 2.40
N VAL A 146 7.19 3.86 1.21
CA VAL A 146 8.50 4.55 1.07
C VAL A 146 8.39 6.07 1.00
N ASP A 147 7.18 6.61 0.96
CA ASP A 147 6.98 8.07 0.95
C ASP A 147 7.19 8.65 2.35
N ASP A 148 8.34 9.27 2.55
CA ASP A 148 8.74 9.96 3.78
C ASP A 148 8.75 11.49 3.62
N ARG A 149 8.21 12.02 2.52
CA ARG A 149 8.11 13.47 2.28
C ARG A 149 7.23 14.14 3.32
N GLU A 150 7.24 15.46 3.44
CA GLU A 150 6.40 16.17 4.41
C GLU A 150 4.89 15.96 4.19
N ALA A 151 4.09 16.12 5.24
CA ALA A 151 2.64 15.91 5.17
C ALA A 151 1.92 16.93 4.27
N ALA A 152 2.55 18.08 4.03
CA ALA A 152 2.06 19.09 3.09
C ALA A 152 2.24 18.69 1.61
N CYS A 153 3.06 17.68 1.32
CA CYS A 153 3.21 17.16 -0.04
C CYS A 153 2.05 16.22 -0.40
N GLU A 154 1.71 16.16 -1.68
CA GLU A 154 0.87 15.08 -2.23
C GLU A 154 1.62 13.74 -2.18
N ARG A 155 1.58 13.09 -1.01
CA ARG A 155 2.17 11.76 -0.76
C ARG A 155 1.47 10.68 -1.58
N ALA A 156 2.23 9.64 -1.94
CA ALA A 156 1.73 8.46 -2.61
C ALA A 156 0.61 7.80 -1.80
N LEU A 157 -0.45 7.41 -2.50
CA LEU A 157 -1.59 6.67 -1.95
C LEU A 157 -1.73 5.33 -2.67
N ILE A 158 -2.21 4.33 -1.96
CA ILE A 158 -2.52 2.99 -2.44
C ILE A 158 -3.72 3.06 -3.38
N LEU A 159 -3.55 2.53 -4.60
CA LEU A 159 -4.62 2.36 -5.56
C LEU A 159 -4.83 0.87 -5.84
N ASP A 160 -5.44 0.19 -4.86
CA ASP A 160 -5.84 -1.20 -5.01
C ASP A 160 -7.26 -1.37 -5.53
N ASP A 161 -7.64 -2.62 -5.77
CA ASP A 161 -8.92 -2.92 -6.40
C ASP A 161 -10.12 -2.58 -5.52
N ARG A 162 -9.98 -2.50 -4.19
CA ARG A 162 -11.08 -2.11 -3.29
C ARG A 162 -11.29 -0.60 -3.33
N VAL A 163 -10.20 0.16 -3.24
CA VAL A 163 -10.22 1.61 -3.41
C VAL A 163 -10.82 1.94 -4.79
N PHE A 164 -10.36 1.25 -5.84
CA PHE A 164 -10.86 1.46 -7.19
C PHE A 164 -12.36 1.16 -7.34
N ARG A 165 -12.89 0.14 -6.66
CA ARG A 165 -14.34 -0.14 -6.62
C ARG A 165 -15.11 0.99 -5.97
N SER A 166 -14.67 1.47 -4.82
CA SER A 166 -15.32 2.59 -4.11
C SER A 166 -15.32 3.87 -4.93
N LEU A 167 -14.20 4.18 -5.59
CA LEU A 167 -14.13 5.31 -6.53
C LEU A 167 -15.15 5.19 -7.67
N ASN A 168 -15.25 4.01 -8.29
CA ASN A 168 -16.23 3.78 -9.36
C ASN A 168 -17.67 3.86 -8.85
N ALA A 169 -17.93 3.36 -7.64
CA ALA A 169 -19.26 3.41 -7.02
C ALA A 169 -19.68 4.86 -6.69
N LEU A 170 -18.73 5.74 -6.35
CA LEU A 170 -18.92 7.18 -6.23
C LEU A 170 -19.03 7.91 -7.59
N GLY A 171 -19.06 7.17 -8.71
CA GLY A 171 -19.13 7.71 -10.06
C GLY A 171 -17.81 8.31 -10.57
N TRP A 172 -16.71 8.20 -9.82
CA TRP A 172 -15.42 8.73 -10.23
C TRP A 172 -14.67 7.75 -11.13
N SER A 173 -14.24 8.25 -12.30
CA SER A 173 -13.47 7.46 -13.27
C SER A 173 -12.09 8.06 -13.49
N SER A 174 -11.05 7.30 -13.13
CA SER A 174 -9.64 7.72 -13.28
C SER A 174 -9.25 8.16 -14.68
N TRP A 175 -9.74 7.50 -15.74
CA TRP A 175 -9.37 7.88 -17.11
C TRP A 175 -10.12 9.12 -17.60
N LYS A 176 -11.35 9.34 -17.13
CA LYS A 176 -12.10 10.59 -17.41
C LYS A 176 -11.43 11.76 -16.70
N ALA A 177 -11.13 11.59 -15.41
CA ALA A 177 -10.45 12.59 -14.60
C ALA A 177 -9.07 12.94 -15.18
N ALA A 178 -8.31 11.94 -15.64
CA ALA A 178 -6.98 12.16 -16.22
C ALA A 178 -7.00 12.63 -17.69
N GLY A 179 -8.14 12.58 -18.37
CA GLY A 179 -8.24 12.81 -19.82
C GLY A 179 -7.45 11.82 -20.69
N THR A 180 -6.97 10.70 -20.12
CA THR A 180 -6.12 9.72 -20.81
C THR A 180 -6.28 8.32 -20.24
N ARG A 181 -6.00 7.31 -21.08
CA ARG A 181 -5.90 5.90 -20.63
C ARG A 181 -4.54 5.55 -20.03
N HIS A 182 -3.55 6.43 -20.15
CA HIS A 182 -2.19 6.23 -19.66
C HIS A 182 -2.16 6.09 -18.12
N TRP A 183 -1.82 4.90 -17.64
CA TRP A 183 -1.91 4.54 -16.22
C TRP A 183 -1.08 5.42 -15.26
N PRO A 184 0.18 5.77 -15.55
CA PRO A 184 0.95 6.68 -14.70
C PRO A 184 0.22 8.02 -14.46
N THR A 185 -0.34 8.62 -15.52
CA THR A 185 -1.11 9.86 -15.41
C THR A 185 -2.39 9.66 -14.60
N ARG A 186 -3.09 8.54 -14.82
CA ARG A 186 -4.29 8.19 -14.03
C ARG A 186 -4.02 8.01 -12.55
N TYR A 187 -2.85 7.45 -12.20
CA TYR A 187 -2.42 7.29 -10.82
C TYR A 187 -2.11 8.64 -10.17
N THR A 188 -1.36 9.52 -10.83
CA THR A 188 -1.08 10.86 -10.29
C THR A 188 -2.36 11.69 -10.13
N THR A 189 -3.29 11.60 -11.09
CA THR A 189 -4.61 12.25 -10.98
C THR A 189 -5.43 11.69 -9.82
N TYR A 190 -5.38 10.38 -9.58
CA TYR A 190 -6.01 9.77 -8.40
C TYR A 190 -5.43 10.35 -7.10
N VAL A 191 -4.10 10.38 -6.97
CA VAL A 191 -3.43 10.89 -5.76
C VAL A 191 -3.84 12.34 -5.53
N SER A 192 -3.71 13.21 -6.52
CA SER A 192 -4.07 14.63 -6.38
C SER A 192 -5.55 14.82 -6.01
N ALA A 193 -6.47 14.08 -6.66
CA ALA A 193 -7.89 14.15 -6.33
C ALA A 193 -8.18 13.75 -4.86
N MET A 194 -7.55 12.68 -4.37
CA MET A 194 -7.71 12.25 -2.98
C MET A 194 -7.17 13.27 -1.97
N HIS A 195 -6.04 13.92 -2.27
CA HIS A 195 -5.49 14.97 -1.42
C HIS A 195 -6.41 16.19 -1.38
N VAL A 196 -6.94 16.62 -2.52
CA VAL A 196 -7.94 17.70 -2.60
C VAL A 196 -9.18 17.36 -1.78
N TRP A 197 -9.77 16.18 -1.98
CA TRP A 197 -10.97 15.77 -1.24
C TRP A 197 -10.71 15.64 0.25
N ALA A 198 -9.57 15.08 0.67
CA ALA A 198 -9.22 14.96 2.07
C ALA A 198 -9.13 16.34 2.75
N SER A 199 -8.51 17.32 2.07
CA SER A 199 -8.45 18.71 2.52
C SER A 199 -9.84 19.33 2.66
N GLU A 200 -10.70 19.20 1.63
CA GLU A 200 -12.08 19.72 1.65
C GLU A 200 -12.94 19.08 2.75
N LEU A 201 -12.67 17.82 3.09
CA LEU A 201 -13.41 17.04 4.09
C LEU A 201 -12.82 17.14 5.50
N GLY A 202 -11.67 17.80 5.68
CA GLY A 202 -11.00 17.95 6.97
C GLY A 202 -10.40 16.64 7.53
N VAL A 203 -10.01 15.71 6.67
CA VAL A 203 -9.41 14.41 7.05
C VAL A 203 -8.03 14.23 6.41
N THR A 204 -7.28 13.21 6.85
CA THR A 204 -6.00 12.90 6.19
C THR A 204 -6.22 12.09 4.90
N PRO A 205 -5.37 12.26 3.88
CA PRO A 205 -5.43 11.46 2.64
C PRO A 205 -5.30 9.96 2.89
N ASP A 206 -4.42 9.55 3.81
CA ASP A 206 -4.24 8.14 4.21
C ASP A 206 -5.52 7.54 4.85
N TRP A 207 -6.23 8.33 5.65
CA TRP A 207 -7.48 7.90 6.26
C TRP A 207 -8.60 7.82 5.22
N LEU A 208 -8.68 8.78 4.30
CA LEU A 208 -9.66 8.75 3.22
C LEU A 208 -9.44 7.55 2.29
N GLU A 209 -8.18 7.24 1.95
CA GLU A 209 -7.82 6.01 1.22
C GLU A 209 -8.27 4.77 1.99
N TRP A 210 -7.99 4.71 3.30
CA TRP A 210 -8.42 3.58 4.14
C TRP A 210 -9.95 3.43 4.14
N LEU A 211 -10.70 4.53 4.23
CA LEU A 211 -12.16 4.51 4.15
C LEU A 211 -12.61 3.89 2.83
N LEU A 212 -12.06 4.34 1.70
CA LEU A 212 -12.40 3.77 0.39
C LEU A 212 -12.01 2.29 0.29
N PHE A 213 -10.88 1.88 0.88
CA PHE A 213 -10.51 0.47 0.97
C PHE A 213 -11.50 -0.35 1.82
N HIS A 214 -11.96 0.22 2.93
CA HIS A 214 -12.92 -0.40 3.85
C HIS A 214 -14.28 -0.60 3.19
N LEU A 215 -14.80 0.43 2.52
CA LEU A 215 -16.08 0.39 1.81
C LEU A 215 -16.09 -0.62 0.67
N ASN A 216 -14.98 -0.81 -0.05
CA ASN A 216 -14.86 -1.82 -1.12
C ASN A 216 -16.01 -1.79 -2.16
N GLY A 217 -16.50 -0.61 -2.50
CA GLY A 217 -17.64 -0.40 -3.41
C GLY A 217 -19.01 -0.26 -2.73
N HIS A 218 -19.12 -0.50 -1.42
CA HIS A 218 -20.36 -0.38 -0.65
C HIS A 218 -20.54 1.06 -0.12
N VAL A 219 -20.89 1.99 -1.02
CA VAL A 219 -20.95 3.44 -0.71
C VAL A 219 -22.35 3.94 -0.33
N ASP A 220 -23.35 3.05 -0.41
CA ASP A 220 -24.75 3.35 -0.06
C ASP A 220 -25.13 2.84 1.35
N GLU A 221 -24.21 2.13 2.01
CA GLU A 221 -24.40 1.57 3.36
C GLU A 221 -23.99 2.62 4.41
N THR A 222 -24.89 3.58 4.67
CA THR A 222 -24.86 4.50 5.82
C THR A 222 -26.25 4.68 6.38
#